data_AF-A0A2N2DGJ3-F1
#
_entry.id   AF-A0A2N2DGJ3-F1
#
_cell.length_a   1.000
_cell.length_b   1.000
_cell.length_c   1.000
_cell.angle_alpha   90.00
_cell.angle_beta   90.00
_cell.angle_gamma   90.00
#
_symmetry.space_group_name_H-M   'P 1'
#
loop_
_entity.id
_entity.type
_entity.pdbx_description
1 polymer ?
#
loop_
_entity_poly.entity_id
_entity_poly.type
_entity_poly.pdbx_seq_one_letter_code
_entity_poly.pdbx_strand_id
1 'polypeptide(L)' 'MISRELIDRINHLWHKQKSVGLTPEEKEEQKKAREEYLTAIRGQVRGMLEDIKNPGDRQSDGH' A
#
# COMPACT_ATOMS: atom_id res chain seq x y z
N MET A 1 -7.21 -3.39 3.16
CA MET A 1 -7.36 -1.94 2.97
C MET A 1 -6.13 -1.27 3.56
N ILE A 2 -5.56 -0.26 2.91
CA ILE A 2 -4.40 0.45 3.47
C ILE A 2 -4.91 1.37 4.58
N SER A 3 -4.72 0.98 5.83
CA SER A 3 -5.10 1.79 6.98
C SER A 3 -4.02 2.82 7.28
N ARG A 4 -4.45 4.00 7.75
CA ARG A 4 -3.54 5.08 8.13
C ARG A 4 -2.60 4.67 9.26
N GLU A 5 -3.09 3.84 10.18
CA GLU A 5 -2.33 3.24 11.27
C GLU A 5 -1.17 2.35 10.78
N LEU A 6 -1.36 1.61 9.68
CA LEU A 6 -0.30 0.77 9.08
C LEU A 6 0.86 1.64 8.58
N ILE A 7 0.52 2.74 7.88
CA ILE A 7 1.50 3.70 7.36
C ILE A 7 2.23 4.38 8.51
N ASP A 8 1.51 4.80 9.54
CA ASP A 8 2.06 5.46 10.72
C ASP A 8 3.04 4.53 11.46
N ARG A 9 2.66 3.26 11.63
CA ARG A 9 3.52 2.24 12.26
C ARG A 9 4.80 2.01 11.47
N ILE A 10 4.72 1.89 10.14
CA ILE A 10 5.89 1.75 9.26
C ILE A 10 6.82 2.96 9.39
N ASN A 11 6.27 4.17 9.40
CA ASN A 11 7.05 5.41 9.56
C ASN A 11 7.71 5.49 10.93
N HIS A 12 6.97 5.17 12.00
CA HIS A 12 7.50 5.16 13.35
C HIS A 12 8.69 4.20 13.49
N LEU A 13 8.55 2.97 12.98
CA LEU A 13 9.63 1.97 12.95
C LEU A 13 10.81 2.44 12.09
N TRP A 14 10.55 3.09 10.95
CA TRP A 14 11.61 3.63 10.09
C TRP A 14 12.40 4.76 10.78
N HIS A 15 11.72 5.69 11.46
CA HIS A 15 12.37 6.76 12.22
C HIS A 15 13.23 6.19 13.34
N LYS A 16 12.72 5.17 14.06
CA LYS A 16 13.47 4.48 15.10
C LYS A 16 14.70 3.77 14.55
N GLN A 17 14.56 3.07 13.42
CA GLN A 17 15.67 2.43 12.71
C GLN A 17 16.80 3.41 12.37
N LYS A 18 16.43 4.61 11.89
CA LYS A 18 17.38 5.64 11.48
C LYS A 18 18.06 6.32 12.68
N SER A 19 17.37 6.43 13.81
CA SER A 19 17.87 7.14 14.98
C SER A 19 18.69 6.24 15.92
N VAL A 20 18.09 5.16 16.40
CA VAL A 20 18.65 4.31 17.46
C VAL A 20 18.86 2.86 17.02
N GLY A 21 18.36 2.50 15.83
CA GLY A 21 18.31 1.13 15.36
C GLY A 21 17.02 0.41 15.80
N LEU A 22 16.68 -0.67 15.09
CA LEU A 22 15.54 -1.52 15.44
C LEU A 22 16.01 -2.78 16.15
N THR A 23 15.28 -3.19 17.17
CA THR A 23 15.43 -4.52 17.77
C THR A 23 15.00 -5.60 16.76
N PRO A 24 15.44 -6.87 16.93
CA PRO A 24 15.01 -7.96 16.07
C PRO A 24 13.47 -8.10 15.98
N GLU A 25 12.76 -7.95 17.11
CA GLU A 25 11.28 -7.98 17.14
C GLU A 25 10.66 -6.85 16.29
N GLU A 26 11.19 -5.63 16.42
CA GLU A 26 10.70 -4.49 15.65
C GLU A 26 11.01 -4.59 14.16
N LYS A 27 12.13 -5.24 13.79
CA LYS A 27 12.43 -5.55 12.38
C LYS A 27 11.42 -6.54 11.81
N GLU A 28 11.02 -7.56 12.57
CA GLU A 28 9.96 -8.47 12.17
C GLU A 28 8.63 -7.75 12.00
N GLU A 29 8.27 -6.87 12.95
CA GLU A 29 7.06 -6.06 12.86
C GLU A 29 7.08 -5.15 11.62
N GLN A 30 8.22 -4.48 11.37
CA GLN A 30 8.40 -3.62 10.20
C GLN A 30 8.27 -4.42 8.89
N LYS A 31 8.83 -5.63 8.86
CA LYS A 31 8.76 -6.51 7.69
C LYS A 31 7.32 -6.94 7.43
N LYS A 32 6.62 -7.40 8.46
CA LYS A 32 5.21 -7.81 8.38
C LYS A 32 4.32 -6.65 7.93
N ALA A 33 4.49 -5.46 8.51
CA ALA A 33 3.74 -4.28 8.13
C ALA A 33 4.01 -3.86 6.67
N ARG A 34 5.25 -3.97 6.20
CA ARG A 34 5.59 -3.71 4.79
C ARG A 34 4.98 -4.74 3.84
N GLU A 35 4.98 -6.02 4.20
CA GLU A 35 4.36 -7.07 3.37
C GLU A 35 2.85 -6.85 3.23
N GLU A 36 2.18 -6.50 4.31
CA GLU A 36 0.76 -6.16 4.30
C GLU A 36 0.47 -4.93 3.44
N TYR A 37 1.28 -3.87 3.59
CA TYR A 37 1.17 -2.66 2.77
C TYR A 37 1.35 -2.96 1.28
N LEU A 38 2.37 -3.74 0.91
CA LEU A 38 2.63 -4.11 -0.49
C LEU A 38 1.50 -4.96 -1.08
N THR A 39 0.93 -5.86 -0.28
CA THR A 39 -0.19 -6.70 -0.71
C THR A 39 -1.43 -5.85 -0.97
N ALA A 40 -1.74 -4.93 -0.05
CA ALA A 40 -2.85 -4.00 -0.20
C ALA A 40 -2.66 -3.04 -1.40
N ILE A 41 -1.45 -2.50 -1.58
CA ILE A 41 -1.09 -1.67 -2.74
C ILE A 41 -1.25 -2.45 -4.04
N ARG A 42 -0.75 -3.69 -4.13
CA ARG A 42 -0.86 -4.50 -5.36
C ARG A 42 -2.32 -4.71 -5.78
N GLY A 43 -3.21 -4.96 -4.83
CA GLY A 43 -4.66 -5.07 -5.10
C GLY A 43 -5.25 -3.75 -5.59
N GLN A 44 -4.92 -2.63 -4.92
CA GLN A 44 -5.39 -1.30 -5.32
C GLN A 44 -4.89 -0.88 -6.70
N VAL A 45 -3.61 -1.12 -7.01
CA VAL A 45 -2.99 -0.80 -8.30
C VAL A 45 -3.64 -1.61 -9.42
N ARG A 46 -3.91 -2.91 -9.21
CA ARG A 46 -4.64 -3.71 -10.21
C ARG A 46 -6.03 -3.16 -10.48
N GLY A 47 -6.80 -2.86 -9.44
CA GLY A 47 -8.13 -2.25 -9.59
C GLY A 47 -8.07 -0.92 -10.34
N MET A 48 -7.09 -0.07 -10.05
CA MET A 48 -6.90 1.19 -10.75
C MET A 48 -6.49 1.00 -12.22
N LEU A 49 -5.65 0.00 -12.53
CA LEU A 49 -5.26 -0.30 -13.90
C LEU A 49 -6.42 -0.89 -14.72
N GLU A 50 -7.30 -1.68 -14.12
CA GLU A 50 -8.52 -2.19 -14.78
C GLU A 50 -9.51 -1.05 -15.10
N ASP A 51 -9.64 -0.07 -14.19
CA ASP A 51 -10.44 1.15 -14.42
C ASP A 51 -9.87 2.01 -15.57
N ILE A 52 -8.55 2.23 -15.59
CA ILE A 52 -7.86 3.02 -16.63
C ILE A 52 -7.88 2.32 -18.00
N LYS A 53 -7.94 0.99 -18.04
CA LYS A 53 -7.95 0.23 -19.31
C LYS A 53 -9.30 0.29 -20.03
N ASN A 54 -10.33 0.90 -19.46
CA ASN A 54 -11.59 1.17 -20.14
C ASN A 54 -11.82 2.66 -20.47
N PRO A 55 -11.05 3.26 -21.41
CA PRO A 55 -11.47 4.53 -22.03
C PRO A 55 -12.51 4.32 -23.15
N GLY A 56 -13.20 3.17 -23.23
CA GLY A 56 -13.78 2.69 -24.49
C GLY A 56 -15.27 2.34 -24.58
N ASP A 57 -16.06 2.34 -23.50
CA ASP A 57 -17.49 1.91 -23.59
C ASP A 57 -18.46 2.92 -22.97
N ARG A 58 -18.30 4.21 -23.28
CA ARG A 58 -19.30 5.27 -22.97
C ARG A 58 -19.70 6.10 -24.20
N GLN A 59 -19.72 5.50 -25.38
CA GLN A 59 -20.28 6.13 -26.57
C GLN A 59 -21.03 5.11 -27.42
N SER A 60 -22.28 4.89 -27.06
CA SER A 60 -23.32 4.41 -27.96
C SER A 60 -24.69 4.89 -27.47
N ASP A 61 -24.77 6.18 -27.13
CA ASP A 61 -26.03 6.92 -27.18
C ASP A 61 -25.99 7.71 -28.50
N GLY A 62 -26.56 7.08 -29.53
CA GLY A 62 -26.49 7.53 -30.91
C GLY A 62 -27.76 7.15 -31.65
N HIS A 63 -28.78 8.00 -31.44
CA HIS A 63 -30.01 8.26 -32.21
C HIS A 63 -31.03 7.12 -32.41
#